data_AF-A0A971KRY1-F1
#
_entry.id   AF-A0A971KRY1-F1
#
_cell.length_a   1.000
_cell.length_b   1.000
_cell.length_c   1.000
_cell.angle_alpha   90.00
_cell.angle_beta   90.00
_cell.angle_gamma   90.00
#
_symmetry.space_group_name_H-M   'P 1'
#
loop_
_entity.id
_entity.type
_entity.pdbx_description
1 polymer ?
#
loop_
_entity_poly.entity_id
_entity_poly.type
_entity_poly.pdbx_seq_one_letter_code
_entity_poly.pdbx_strand_id
1 'polypeptide(L)'
;MNLHEIGPWIKANRRVKKLTQEQMAKKCGISRVTLGKLERGEFGNTSVIALYYLVKALGYEIDFKPIRNFGLPTLDEIAEAKANKT
;
A
#
# COMPACT_ATOMS: atom_id res chain seq x y z
N MET A 1 7.10 -4.30 1.96
CA MET A 1 6.78 -3.16 1.08
C MET A 1 7.49 -1.94 1.63
N ASN A 2 8.24 -1.25 0.79
CA ASN A 2 8.88 0.03 1.08
C ASN A 2 7.92 1.18 0.75
N LEU A 3 8.16 2.37 1.33
CA LEU A 3 7.28 3.54 1.18
C LEU A 3 6.97 3.90 -0.29
N HIS A 4 7.98 3.84 -1.17
CA HIS A 4 7.82 4.20 -2.59
C HIS A 4 6.95 3.21 -3.38
N GLU A 5 6.76 1.98 -2.90
CA GLU A 5 5.96 0.95 -3.55
C GLU A 5 4.45 1.11 -3.28
N ILE A 6 4.09 1.83 -2.21
CA ILE A 6 2.69 2.00 -1.79
C ILE A 6 1.85 2.69 -2.88
N GLY A 7 2.39 3.72 -3.54
CA GLY A 7 1.67 4.50 -4.55
C GLY A 7 1.28 3.68 -5.78
N PRO A 8 2.26 3.04 -6.46
CA PRO A 8 2.00 2.10 -7.54
C PRO A 8 1.06 0.97 -7.14
N TRP A 9 1.19 0.44 -5.92
CA TRP A 9 0.32 -0.61 -5.40
C TRP A 9 -1.14 -0.14 -5.26
N ILE A 10 -1.38 1.06 -4.72
CA ILE A 10 -2.72 1.66 -4.63
C ILE A 10 -3.33 1.80 -6.03
N LYS A 11 -2.57 2.32 -6.99
CA LYS A 11 -3.02 2.50 -8.39
C LYS A 11 -3.42 1.18 -9.03
N ALA A 12 -2.62 0.14 -8.86
CA ALA A 12 -2.91 -1.19 -9.39
C ALA A 12 -4.21 -1.75 -8.80
N ASN A 13 -4.36 -1.72 -7.48
CA ASN A 13 -5.55 -2.23 -6.80
C ASN A 13 -6.82 -1.43 -7.11
N ARG A 14 -6.72 -0.10 -7.25
CA ARG A 14 -7.83 0.73 -7.72
C ARG A 14 -8.32 0.29 -9.10
N ARG A 15 -7.38 0.02 -10.02
CA ARG A 15 -7.69 -0.41 -11.39
C ARG A 15 -8.33 -1.80 -11.42
N VAL A 16 -7.87 -2.74 -10.59
CA VAL A 16 -8.52 -4.06 -10.42
C VAL A 16 -9.99 -3.90 -10.01
N LYS A 17 -10.29 -2.93 -9.13
CA LYS A 17 -11.67 -2.60 -8.72
C LYS A 17 -12.43 -1.71 -9.73
N LYS A 18 -11.85 -1.42 -10.90
CA LYS A 18 -12.44 -0.60 -11.97
C LYS A 18 -12.89 0.80 -11.50
N LEU A 19 -12.22 1.37 -10.49
CA LEU A 19 -12.52 2.72 -10.00
C LEU A 19 -11.67 3.76 -10.74
N THR A 20 -12.24 4.91 -11.08
CA THR A 20 -11.45 6.08 -11.50
C THR A 20 -10.77 6.74 -10.30
N GLN A 21 -9.78 7.61 -10.55
CA GLN A 21 -9.18 8.40 -9.46
C GLN A 21 -10.24 9.26 -8.76
N GLU A 22 -11.14 9.88 -9.52
CA GLU A 22 -12.21 10.71 -8.97
C GLU A 22 -13.14 9.92 -8.03
N GLN A 23 -13.57 8.73 -8.45
CA GLN A 23 -14.45 7.87 -7.65
C GLN A 23 -13.79 7.42 -6.35
N MET A 24 -12.51 7.02 -6.40
CA MET A 24 -11.80 6.59 -5.19
C MET A 24 -11.50 7.77 -4.27
N ALA A 25 -11.08 8.91 -4.82
CA ALA A 25 -10.80 10.12 -4.05
C ALA A 25 -12.05 10.59 -3.28
N LYS A 26 -13.22 10.62 -3.94
CA LYS A 26 -14.50 10.91 -3.31
C LYS A 26 -14.83 9.96 -2.16
N LYS A 27 -14.61 8.65 -2.33
CA LYS A 27 -14.83 7.65 -1.27
C LYS A 27 -13.89 7.84 -0.07
N CYS A 28 -12.68 8.34 -0.31
CA CYS A 28 -11.66 8.50 0.72
C CYS A 28 -11.62 9.91 1.33
N GLY A 29 -12.49 10.82 0.91
CA GLY A 29 -12.54 12.19 1.42
C GLY A 29 -11.31 13.03 1.07
N ILE A 30 -10.66 12.75 -0.07
CA ILE A 30 -9.48 13.50 -0.55
C ILE A 30 -9.72 14.07 -1.94
N SER A 31 -8.91 15.04 -2.36
CA SER A 31 -8.96 15.54 -3.74
C SER A 31 -8.42 14.51 -4.73
N ARG A 32 -8.94 14.52 -5.97
CA ARG A 32 -8.41 13.70 -7.07
C ARG A 32 -6.95 14.00 -7.40
N VAL A 33 -6.50 15.25 -7.19
CA VAL A 33 -5.09 15.65 -7.32
C VAL A 33 -4.23 14.98 -6.26
N THR A 34 -4.68 14.96 -4.99
CA THR A 34 -4.01 14.29 -3.88
C THR A 34 -3.84 12.80 -4.16
N LEU A 35 -4.91 12.12 -4.61
CA LEU A 35 -4.82 10.72 -5.02
C LEU A 35 -3.82 10.54 -6.17
N GLY A 36 -3.83 11.43 -7.15
CA GLY A 36 -2.90 11.38 -8.28
C GLY A 36 -1.43 11.48 -7.86
N LYS A 37 -1.11 12.37 -6.92
CA LYS A 37 0.25 12.48 -6.34
C LYS A 37 0.64 11.21 -5.59
N LEU A 38 -0.27 10.69 -4.76
CA LEU A 38 -0.08 9.45 -4.01
C LEU A 38 0.21 8.26 -4.90
N GLU A 39 -0.57 8.08 -5.97
CA GLU A 39 -0.38 6.99 -6.93
C GLU A 39 0.95 7.06 -7.70
N ARG A 40 1.63 8.21 -7.70
CA ARG A 40 2.97 8.40 -8.28
C ARG A 40 4.09 8.28 -7.24
N GLY A 41 3.76 8.03 -5.98
CA GLY A 41 4.74 7.95 -4.89
C GLY A 41 5.15 9.30 -4.32
N GLU A 42 4.45 10.39 -4.68
CA GLU A 42 4.69 11.72 -4.12
C GLU A 42 3.99 11.84 -2.75
N PHE A 43 4.52 11.13 -1.75
CA PHE A 43 3.89 11.00 -0.44
C PHE A 43 3.95 12.27 0.42
N GLY A 44 4.89 13.20 0.19
CA GLY A 44 4.96 14.52 0.84
C GLY A 44 4.38 14.59 2.26
N ASN A 45 3.41 15.48 2.48
CA ASN A 45 2.65 15.61 3.73
C ASN A 45 1.32 14.81 3.71
N THR A 46 1.34 13.57 3.21
CA THR A 46 0.14 12.73 3.23
C THR A 46 -0.18 12.34 4.65
N SER A 47 -1.42 12.60 5.09
CA SER A 47 -1.86 12.18 6.41
C SER A 47 -2.05 10.66 6.47
N VAL A 48 -1.70 10.07 7.62
CA VAL A 48 -1.96 8.65 7.90
C VAL A 48 -3.46 8.34 7.79
N ILE A 49 -4.33 9.31 8.10
CA ILE A 49 -5.79 9.21 7.94
C ILE A 49 -6.17 8.98 6.47
N ALA A 50 -5.57 9.74 5.53
CA ALA A 50 -5.82 9.54 4.11
C ALA A 50 -5.36 8.16 3.66
N LEU A 51 -4.18 7.71 4.13
CA LEU A 51 -3.67 6.37 3.81
C LEU A 51 -4.60 5.27 4.34
N TYR A 52 -5.10 5.40 5.57
CA TYR A 52 -6.07 4.49 6.17
C TYR A 52 -7.34 4.34 5.32
N TYR A 53 -7.95 5.45 4.92
CA TYR A 53 -9.17 5.39 4.10
C TYR A 53 -8.91 4.83 2.70
N LEU A 54 -7.74 5.07 2.11
CA LEU A 54 -7.36 4.50 0.82
C LEU A 54 -7.26 2.99 0.87
N VAL A 55 -6.51 2.44 1.82
CA VAL A 55 -6.36 0.98 1.94
C VAL A 55 -7.69 0.34 2.33
N LYS A 56 -8.49 0.98 3.20
CA LYS A 56 -9.84 0.53 3.56
C LYS A 56 -10.78 0.50 2.36
N ALA A 57 -10.76 1.51 1.49
CA ALA A 57 -11.55 1.52 0.27
C ALA A 57 -11.14 0.41 -0.72
N LEU A 58 -9.90 -0.07 -0.61
CA LEU A 58 -9.41 -1.24 -1.34
C LEU A 58 -9.70 -2.56 -0.62
N GLY A 59 -10.24 -2.57 0.59
CA GLY A 59 -10.53 -3.77 1.37
C GLY A 59 -9.33 -4.30 2.16
N TYR A 60 -8.40 -3.43 2.53
CA TYR A 60 -7.22 -3.73 3.32
C TYR A 60 -7.22 -2.91 4.62
N GLU A 61 -6.41 -3.36 5.58
CA GLU A 61 -6.16 -2.67 6.85
C GLU A 61 -4.67 -2.30 6.99
N ILE A 62 -4.38 -1.39 7.92
CA ILE A 62 -3.00 -1.05 8.30
C ILE A 62 -2.65 -1.89 9.53
N ASP A 63 -1.61 -2.70 9.39
CA ASP A 63 -1.05 -3.50 10.48
C ASP A 63 0.37 -3.01 10.82
N PHE A 64 0.73 -3.06 12.10
CA PHE A 64 2.05 -2.69 12.59
C PHE A 64 2.78 -3.95 13.05
N LYS A 65 3.92 -4.22 12.40
CA LYS A 65 4.77 -5.36 12.75
C LYS A 65 6.01 -4.88 13.48
N PRO A 66 6.49 -5.63 14.50
CA PRO A 66 7.78 -5.34 15.11
C PRO A 66 8.87 -5.43 14.04
N ILE A 67 9.86 -4.53 14.10
CA ILE A 67 11.04 -4.61 13.23
C ILE A 67 11.80 -5.88 13.63
N ARG A 68 11.68 -6.93 12.82
CA ARG A 68 12.45 -8.17 12.98
C ARG A 68 13.60 -8.14 11.99
N ASN A 69 14.79 -7.90 12.53
CA ASN A 69 16.08 -7.83 11.82
C ASN A 69 16.17 -6.75 10.73
N PHE A 70 17.37 -6.21 10.52
CA PHE A 70 17.74 -5.24 9.48
C PHE A 70 17.63 -5.84 8.05
N GLY A 71 16.50 -6.44 7.67
CA GLY A 71 16.31 -7.07 6.36
C GLY A 71 16.96 -8.45 6.21
N LEU A 72 17.37 -9.09 7.31
CA LEU A 72 17.85 -10.47 7.31
C LEU A 72 16.70 -11.42 7.65
N PRO A 73 16.39 -12.40 6.78
CA PRO A 73 15.33 -13.35 7.04
C PRO A 73 15.66 -14.20 8.28
N THR A 74 14.62 -14.58 8.99
CA THR A 74 14.70 -15.56 10.07
C THR A 74 15.03 -16.94 9.52
N LEU A 75 15.53 -17.83 10.37
CA LEU A 75 15.85 -19.21 9.95
C LEU A 75 14.63 -19.94 9.38
N ASP A 76 13.45 -19.68 9.95
CA ASP A 76 12.17 -20.25 9.50
C ASP A 76 11.79 -19.75 8.10
N GLU A 77 11.93 -18.45 7.84
CA GLU A 77 11.68 -17.86 6.50
C GLU A 77 12.65 -18.39 5.44
N ILE A 78 13.91 -18.66 5.82
CA ILE A 78 14.90 -19.30 4.92
C ILE A 78 14.49 -20.75 4.60
N ALA A 79 13.96 -21.48 5.57
CA ALA A 79 13.51 -22.85 5.39
C ALA A 79 12.27 -22.92 4.47
N GLU A 80 11.27 -22.06 4.68
CA GLU A 80 10.07 -21.97 3.85
C GLU A 80 10.38 -21.59 2.39
N ALA A 81 11.30 -20.63 2.18
CA ALA A 81 11.72 -20.21 0.83
C ALA A 81 12.45 -21.32 0.05
N LYS A 82 13.11 -22.25 0.74
CA LYS A 82 13.75 -23.42 0.12
C LYS A 82 12.73 -24.52 -0.20
N ALA A 83 11.72 -24.72 0.64
CA ALA A 83 10.68 -25.72 0.43
C ALA A 83 9.83 -25.42 -0.82
N ASN A 84 9.48 -24.15 -1.05
CA ASN A 84 8.64 -23.72 -2.18
C ASN A 84 9.36 -23.66 -3.55
N LYS A 85 10.64 -24.06 -3.64
CA LYS A 85 11.44 -24.07 -4.87
C LYS A 85 11.67 -25.48 -5.45
N THR A 86 10.97 -26.48 -4.92
CA THR A 86 11.05 -27.90 -5.34
C THR A 86 9.69 -28.35 -5.83
#